data_AF-A0A9D5U722-F1
#
_entry.id   AF-A0A9D5U722-F1
#
_cell.length_a   1.000
_cell.length_b   1.000
_cell.length_c   1.000
_cell.angle_alpha   90.00
_cell.angle_beta   90.00
_cell.angle_gamma   90.00
#
_symmetry.space_group_name_H-M   'P 1'
#
loop_
_entity.id
_entity.type
_entity.pdbx_description
1 polymer ?
#
loop_
_entity_poly.entity_id
_entity_poly.type
_entity_poly.pdbx_seq_one_letter_code
_entity_poly.pdbx_strand_id
1 'polypeptide(L)'
;MQRMAMFDPNIKRRDQPPYFRQAIKEFQLVVDRYPKTRYADEALVRIARLHRRLDEPAEARAAYERLLRDYPESEYTEEANEQIAQLGR
;
A
#
# COMPACT_ATOMS: atom_id res chain seq x y z
N MET A 1 -12.69 9.14 -36.13
CA MET A 1 -14.08 9.25 -35.65
C MET A 1 -14.47 7.93 -34.97
N GLN A 2 -13.92 7.57 -33.81
CA GLN A 2 -14.31 7.97 -32.45
C GLN A 2 -15.55 7.24 -31.89
N ARG A 3 -15.29 6.30 -30.98
CA ARG A 3 -16.11 5.92 -29.80
C ARG A 3 -15.29 4.88 -29.02
N MET A 4 -14.31 5.30 -28.23
CA MET A 4 -14.50 5.52 -26.79
C MET A 4 -15.58 4.59 -26.23
N ALA A 5 -15.16 3.35 -25.90
CA ALA A 5 -15.82 2.53 -24.89
C ALA A 5 -15.61 3.22 -23.53
N MET A 6 -16.37 4.31 -23.33
CA MET A 6 -16.45 5.05 -22.08
C MET A 6 -17.09 4.15 -21.03
N PHE A 7 -16.30 3.85 -20.01
CA PHE A 7 -16.72 3.97 -18.61
C PHE A 7 -18.09 3.39 -18.28
N ASP A 8 -18.12 2.08 -18.03
CA ASP A 8 -19.25 1.46 -17.36
C ASP A 8 -19.23 1.89 -15.88
N PRO A 9 -20.12 2.79 -15.42
CA PRO A 9 -20.02 3.46 -14.12
C PRO A 9 -20.31 2.52 -12.93
N ASN A 10 -20.81 1.31 -13.21
CA ASN A 10 -21.14 0.29 -12.21
C ASN A 10 -20.07 -0.80 -12.04
N ILE A 11 -19.00 -0.79 -12.84
CA ILE A 11 -17.86 -1.68 -12.58
C ILE A 11 -17.06 -1.07 -11.43
N LYS A 12 -17.23 -1.65 -10.24
CA LYS A 12 -16.41 -1.42 -9.04
C LYS A 12 -14.96 -1.84 -9.30
N ARG A 13 -14.24 -0.98 -10.02
CA ARG A 13 -12.86 -1.14 -10.43
C ARG A 13 -11.97 -1.14 -9.19
N ARG A 14 -11.29 -2.27 -8.93
CA ARG A 14 -10.36 -2.45 -7.79
C ARG A 14 -9.19 -1.45 -7.81
N ASP A 15 -9.01 -0.77 -8.93
CA ASP A 15 -8.04 0.28 -9.23
C ASP A 15 -8.52 1.70 -8.88
N GLN A 16 -9.74 1.91 -8.38
CA GLN A 16 -10.20 3.26 -8.01
C GLN A 16 -9.75 3.67 -6.58
N PRO A 17 -9.48 4.97 -6.34
CA PRO A 17 -9.00 5.50 -5.05
C PRO A 17 -9.82 5.11 -3.80
N PRO A 18 -11.17 5.05 -3.85
CA PRO A 18 -11.95 4.63 -2.68
C PRO A 18 -11.67 3.18 -2.24
N TYR A 19 -11.33 2.28 -3.18
CA TYR A 19 -10.96 0.90 -2.84
C TYR A 19 -9.59 0.83 -2.20
N PHE A 20 -8.64 1.66 -2.63
CA PHE A 20 -7.33 1.74 -2.01
C PHE A 20 -7.45 2.21 -0.56
N ARG A 21 -8.24 3.25 -0.29
CA ARG A 21 -8.48 3.70 1.09
C ARG A 21 -9.18 2.64 1.94
N GLN A 22 -10.14 1.91 1.39
CA GLN A 22 -10.76 0.80 2.14
C GLN A 22 -9.76 -0.32 2.39
N ALA A 23 -8.99 -0.74 1.39
CA ALA A 23 -7.99 -1.79 1.51
C ALA A 23 -6.90 -1.42 2.54
N ILE A 24 -6.46 -0.16 2.57
CA ILE A 24 -5.54 0.35 3.59
C ILE A 24 -6.11 0.13 4.99
N LYS A 25 -7.39 0.44 5.23
CA LYS A 25 -8.04 0.20 6.52
C LYS A 25 -8.07 -1.28 6.89
N GLU A 26 -8.41 -2.15 5.94
CA GLU A 26 -8.43 -3.60 6.18
C GLU A 26 -7.03 -4.15 6.50
N PHE A 27 -6.01 -3.71 5.76
CA PHE A 27 -4.62 -4.09 6.06
C PHE A 27 -4.16 -3.53 7.40
N GLN A 28 -4.58 -2.32 7.78
CA GLN A 28 -4.23 -1.75 9.08
C GLN A 28 -4.79 -2.63 10.22
N LEU A 29 -6.00 -3.15 10.07
CA LEU A 29 -6.57 -4.11 11.03
C LEU A 29 -5.72 -5.38 11.15
N VAL A 30 -5.11 -5.86 10.06
CA VAL A 30 -4.21 -7.02 10.10
C VAL A 30 -2.96 -6.71 10.93
N VAL A 31 -2.35 -5.56 10.69
CA VAL A 31 -1.16 -5.11 11.45
C VAL A 31 -1.50 -4.95 12.93
N ASP A 32 -2.66 -4.39 13.24
CA ASP A 32 -3.04 -4.08 14.63
C ASP A 32 -3.48 -5.32 15.41
N ARG A 33 -4.20 -6.25 14.76
CA ARG A 33 -4.74 -7.45 15.42
C ARG A 33 -3.79 -8.65 15.37
N TYR A 34 -2.97 -8.75 14.34
CA TYR A 34 -2.10 -9.90 14.10
C TYR A 34 -0.62 -9.53 13.90
N PRO A 35 -0.02 -8.66 14.76
CA PRO A 35 1.31 -8.09 14.54
C PRO A 35 2.47 -9.10 14.59
N LYS A 36 2.25 -10.33 15.06
CA LYS A 36 3.30 -11.36 15.16
C LYS A 36 3.29 -12.36 14.01
N THR A 37 2.53 -12.08 12.96
CA THR A 37 2.36 -12.99 11.82
C THR A 37 3.07 -12.44 10.60
N ARG A 38 3.46 -13.34 9.69
CA ARG A 38 3.95 -13.01 8.33
C ARG A 38 2.92 -12.28 7.44
N TYR A 39 1.72 -12.03 7.96
CA TYR A 39 0.70 -11.26 7.26
C TYR A 39 0.77 -9.79 7.64
N ALA A 40 1.39 -9.45 8.78
CA ALA A 40 1.46 -8.08 9.25
C ALA A 40 2.53 -7.26 8.49
N ASP A 41 3.67 -7.87 8.17
CA ASP A 41 4.68 -7.27 7.31
C ASP A 41 4.20 -7.16 5.85
N GLU A 42 3.56 -8.21 5.32
CA GLU A 42 2.90 -8.16 4.01
C GLU A 42 1.83 -7.05 3.97
N ALA A 43 1.03 -6.90 5.03
CA ALA A 43 0.01 -5.86 5.14
C ALA A 43 0.63 -4.45 5.12
N LEU A 44 1.73 -4.21 5.85
CA LEU A 44 2.43 -2.92 5.83
C LEU A 44 2.95 -2.54 4.45
N VAL A 45 3.51 -3.50 3.72
CA VAL A 45 4.01 -3.27 2.35
C VAL A 45 2.87 -2.97 1.39
N ARG A 46 1.74 -3.69 1.54
CA ARG A 46 0.53 -3.41 0.76
C ARG A 46 -0.02 -2.01 1.06
N ILE A 47 -0.06 -1.60 2.33
CA ILE A 47 -0.44 -0.23 2.72
C ILE A 47 0.46 0.80 2.02
N ALA A 48 1.78 0.60 2.10
CA ALA A 48 2.75 1.52 1.49
C ALA A 48 2.55 1.65 -0.04
N ARG A 49 2.41 0.52 -0.75
CA ARG A 49 2.14 0.48 -2.20
C ARG A 49 0.81 1.14 -2.57
N LEU A 50 -0.22 1.02 -1.74
CA LEU A 50 -1.52 1.65 -1.97
C LEU A 50 -1.44 3.17 -1.79
N HIS A 51 -0.73 3.66 -0.77
CA HIS A 51 -0.46 5.10 -0.64
C HIS A 51 0.33 5.65 -1.82
N ARG A 52 1.31 4.90 -2.37
CA ARG A 52 1.97 5.30 -3.62
C ARG A 52 0.98 5.44 -4.79
N ARG A 53 0.03 4.52 -4.93
CA ARG A 53 -1.02 4.59 -5.97
C ARG A 53 -2.01 5.73 -5.76
N LEU A 54 -2.12 6.24 -4.54
CA LEU A 54 -2.93 7.39 -4.17
C LEU A 54 -2.17 8.72 -4.31
N ASP A 55 -0.92 8.70 -4.76
CA ASP A 55 -0.04 9.87 -4.80
C ASP A 55 0.20 10.49 -3.41
N GLU A 56 0.29 9.62 -2.39
CA GLU A 56 0.51 9.94 -0.98
C GLU A 56 1.92 9.45 -0.55
N PRO A 57 3.00 10.12 -1.01
CA PRO A 57 4.36 9.62 -0.81
C PRO A 57 4.83 9.65 0.65
N ALA A 58 4.34 10.60 1.46
CA ALA A 58 4.69 10.71 2.86
C ALA A 58 4.14 9.52 3.67
N GLU A 59 2.89 9.15 3.42
CA GLU A 59 2.21 8.02 4.03
C GLU A 59 2.80 6.68 3.56
N ALA A 60 3.13 6.58 2.27
CA ALA A 60 3.83 5.43 1.73
C ALA A 60 5.18 5.21 2.44
N ARG A 61 5.96 6.29 2.58
CA ARG A 61 7.24 6.27 3.26
C ARG A 61 7.09 5.84 4.73
N ALA A 62 6.13 6.42 5.45
CA ALA A 62 5.89 6.07 6.86
C ALA A 62 5.55 4.58 7.04
N ALA A 63 4.78 3.98 6.13
CA ALA A 63 4.47 2.56 6.15
C ALA A 63 5.70 1.68 5.89
N TYR A 64 6.56 2.05 4.93
CA TYR A 64 7.82 1.37 4.69
C TYR A 64 8.80 1.50 5.87
N GLU A 65 8.93 2.68 6.47
CA GLU A 65 9.77 2.88 7.66
C GLU A 65 9.27 2.06 8.84
N ARG A 66 7.95 1.96 9.02
CA ARG A 66 7.34 1.09 10.03
C ARG A 66 7.65 -0.38 9.78
N LEU A 67 7.61 -0.84 8.53
CA LEU A 67 7.99 -2.21 8.17
C LEU A 67 9.43 -2.50 8.58
N LEU A 68 10.38 -1.63 8.22
CA LEU A 68 11.79 -1.82 8.53
C LEU A 68 12.07 -1.84 10.04
N ARG A 69 11.32 -1.04 10.80
CA ARG A 69 11.47 -0.96 12.26
C ARG A 69 10.82 -2.14 12.98
N ASP A 70 9.58 -2.48 12.62
CA ASP A 70 8.77 -3.45 13.35
C ASP A 70 9.02 -4.89 12.83
N TYR A 71 9.48 -5.06 11.58
CA TYR A 71 9.71 -6.34 10.89
C TYR A 71 11.05 -6.37 10.12
N PRO A 72 12.20 -6.24 10.81
CA PRO A 72 13.51 -6.17 10.17
C PRO A 72 13.95 -7.44 9.44
N GLU A 73 13.29 -8.57 9.67
CA GLU A 73 13.54 -9.85 8.99
C GLU A 73 12.58 -10.11 7.81
N SER A 74 11.70 -9.15 7.50
CA SER A 74 10.73 -9.30 6.41
C SER A 74 11.40 -9.42 5.05
N GLU A 75 10.85 -10.25 4.16
CA GLU A 75 11.28 -10.38 2.76
C GLU A 75 11.17 -9.06 1.99
N TYR A 76 10.34 -8.13 2.47
CA TYR A 76 10.09 -6.83 1.83
C TYR A 76 11.03 -5.71 2.30
N THR A 77 12.03 -6.01 3.13
CA THR A 77 12.97 -5.02 3.66
C THR A 77 13.81 -4.36 2.56
N GLU A 78 14.25 -5.12 1.57
CA GLU A 78 14.99 -4.59 0.41
C GLU A 78 14.11 -3.61 -0.39
N GLU A 79 12.89 -4.03 -0.73
CA GLU A 79 11.92 -3.16 -1.40
C GLU A 79 11.65 -1.89 -0.60
N ALA A 80 11.42 -1.99 0.71
CA ALA A 80 11.13 -0.84 1.54
C ALA A 80 12.27 0.20 1.50
N ASN A 81 13.53 -0.25 1.57
CA ASN A 81 14.69 0.64 1.46
C ASN A 81 14.77 1.32 0.09
N GLU A 82 14.59 0.56 -1.00
CA GLU A 82 14.58 1.12 -2.35
C GLU A 82 13.48 2.17 -2.53
N GLN A 83 12.28 1.87 -2.01
CA GLN A 83 11.12 2.73 -2.13
C GLN A 83 11.28 4.01 -1.31
N ILE A 84 11.80 3.94 -0.09
CA ILE A 84 12.12 5.13 0.70
C ILE A 84 13.13 6.02 -0.03
N ALA A 85 14.15 5.45 -0.66
CA ALA A 85 15.14 6.20 -1.43
C ALA A 85 14.55 6.88 -2.68
N GLN A 86 13.51 6.30 -3.28
CA GLN A 86 12.76 6.88 -4.40
C GLN A 86 11.82 8.00 -3.94
N LEU A 87 11.20 7.86 -2.77
CA LEU A 87 10.25 8.82 -2.20
C LEU A 87 10.91 10.05 -1.57
N GLY A 88 12.22 10.00 -1.31
CA GLY A 88 13.00 11.08 -0.70
C GLY A 88 13.59 12.12 -1.67
N ARG A 89 13.05 12.25 -2.89
CA ARG A 89 13.51 13.21 -3.90
C ARG A 89 12.43 14.21 -4.28
#